data_AF-A0A4R0Q3A8-F1
#
_entry.id   AF-A0A4R0Q3A8-F1
#
_cell.length_a   1.000
_cell.length_b   1.000
_cell.length_c   1.000
_cell.angle_alpha   90.00
_cell.angle_beta   90.00
_cell.angle_gamma   90.00
#
_symmetry.space_group_name_H-M   'P 1'
#
loop_
_entity.id
_entity.type
_entity.pdbx_description
1 polymer ?
#
loop_
_entity_poly.entity_id
_entity_poly.type
_entity_poly.pdbx_seq_one_letter_code
_entity_poly.pdbx_strand_id
1 'polypeptide(L)'
;MEIEIEDYDIEIIMLAQYKHLDIILESSYCTECKKMSTITNYKPYLNKLNDIILRGFCLKCGGPVNRYIETGENIQSAAVAEHIKNVLQISRNKK
;
A
#
# COMPACT_ATOMS: atom_id res chain seq x y z
N MET A 1 3.60 10.92 9.42
CA MET A 1 4.07 11.20 8.06
C MET A 1 3.91 9.91 7.30
N GLU A 2 3.25 9.98 6.16
CA GLU A 2 3.18 8.89 5.20
C GLU A 2 4.16 9.22 4.08
N ILE A 3 4.74 8.20 3.46
CA ILE A 3 5.65 8.37 2.33
C ILE A 3 5.09 7.62 1.13
N GLU A 4 4.90 8.31 0.01
CA GLU A 4 4.54 7.66 -1.26
C GLU A 4 5.68 6.75 -1.70
N ILE A 5 5.36 5.53 -2.10
CA ILE A 5 6.27 4.52 -2.64
C ILE A 5 5.84 4.14 -4.06
N GLU A 6 6.60 3.29 -4.74
CA GLU A 6 6.24 2.75 -6.05
C GLU A 6 5.76 1.30 -5.95
N ASP A 7 5.10 0.77 -6.98
CA ASP A 7 4.62 -0.63 -6.99
C ASP A 7 5.76 -1.65 -6.83
N TYR A 8 6.95 -1.34 -7.34
CA TYR A 8 8.13 -2.19 -7.14
C TYR A 8 8.55 -2.29 -5.66
N ASP A 9 8.33 -1.23 -4.88
CA ASP A 9 8.60 -1.27 -3.44
C ASP A 9 7.61 -2.22 -2.72
N ILE A 10 6.36 -2.30 -3.19
CA ILE A 10 5.37 -3.26 -2.66
C ILE A 10 5.86 -4.69 -2.84
N GLU A 11 6.36 -5.03 -4.04
CA GLU A 11 6.91 -6.36 -4.33
C GLU A 11 8.05 -6.73 -3.38
N ILE A 12 8.99 -5.81 -3.18
CA ILE A 12 10.12 -6.02 -2.28
C ILE A 12 9.67 -6.19 -0.82
N ILE A 13 8.72 -5.37 -0.36
CA ILE A 13 8.23 -5.40 1.03
C ILE A 13 7.41 -6.69 1.31
N MET A 14 6.56 -7.07 0.36
CA MET A 14 5.68 -8.24 0.52
C MET A 14 6.41 -9.57 0.30
N LEU A 15 7.57 -9.56 -0.38
CA LEU A 15 8.36 -10.75 -0.66
C LEU A 15 7.49 -11.85 -1.33
N ALA A 16 7.55 -13.08 -0.83
CA ALA A 16 6.75 -14.20 -1.33
C ALA A 16 5.23 -14.00 -1.20
N GLN A 17 4.76 -13.05 -0.38
CA GLN A 17 3.34 -12.73 -0.25
C GLN A 17 2.83 -11.82 -1.38
N TYR A 18 3.72 -11.22 -2.18
CA TYR A 18 3.33 -10.36 -3.31
C TYR A 18 2.42 -11.08 -4.31
N LYS A 19 2.52 -12.41 -4.43
CA LYS A 19 1.62 -13.25 -5.21
C LYS A 19 0.13 -13.11 -4.85
N HIS A 20 -0.19 -12.52 -3.70
CA HIS A 20 -1.55 -12.27 -3.23
C HIS A 20 -2.03 -10.85 -3.51
N LEU A 21 -1.23 -9.99 -4.16
CA LEU A 21 -1.58 -8.60 -4.41
C LEU A 21 -2.91 -8.48 -5.16
N ASP A 22 -3.15 -9.27 -6.22
CA ASP A 22 -4.40 -9.21 -6.98
C ASP A 22 -5.64 -9.46 -6.10
N ILE A 23 -5.57 -10.46 -5.22
CA ILE A 23 -6.64 -10.77 -4.26
C ILE A 23 -6.83 -9.61 -3.26
N ILE A 24 -5.74 -8.96 -2.84
CA ILE A 24 -5.79 -7.79 -1.96
C ILE A 24 -6.45 -6.60 -2.67
N LEU A 25 -6.14 -6.37 -3.95
CA LEU A 25 -6.74 -5.31 -4.75
C LEU A 25 -8.25 -5.52 -4.94
N GLU A 26 -8.66 -6.76 -5.19
CA GLU A 26 -10.07 -7.18 -5.36
C GLU A 26 -10.89 -7.16 -4.05
N SER A 27 -10.22 -7.05 -2.89
CA SER A 27 -10.84 -7.12 -1.56
C SER A 27 -10.88 -5.76 -0.84
N SER A 28 -11.29 -4.70 -1.55
CA SER A 28 -11.47 -3.36 -0.97
C SER A 28 -12.94 -3.06 -0.66
N TYR A 29 -13.26 -2.71 0.59
CA TYR A 29 -14.62 -2.31 0.95
C TYR A 29 -14.90 -0.87 0.53
N CYS A 30 -15.90 -0.66 -0.31
CA CYS A 30 -16.34 0.68 -0.69
C CYS A 30 -17.49 1.14 0.22
N THR A 31 -17.30 2.29 0.88
CA THR A 31 -18.29 2.87 1.81
C THR A 31 -19.52 3.43 1.09
N GLU A 32 -19.37 3.86 -0.16
CA GLU A 32 -20.48 4.33 -1.00
C GLU A 32 -21.35 3.16 -1.50
N CYS A 33 -20.73 2.14 -2.09
CA CYS A 33 -21.45 0.94 -2.53
C CYS A 33 -21.93 0.05 -1.37
N LYS A 34 -21.33 0.20 -0.18
CA LYS A 34 -21.49 -0.69 0.99
C LYS A 34 -21.24 -2.16 0.67
N LYS A 35 -20.26 -2.42 -0.21
CA LYS A 35 -19.90 -3.75 -0.74
C LYS A 35 -18.41 -3.80 -1.04
N MET A 36 -17.88 -5.03 -1.14
CA MET A 36 -16.54 -5.28 -1.65
C MET A 36 -16.43 -4.87 -3.13
N SER A 37 -15.26 -4.38 -3.52
CA SER A 37 -14.90 -3.96 -4.87
C SER A 37 -13.39 -4.09 -5.07
N THR A 38 -12.99 -4.05 -6.34
CA THR A 38 -11.60 -3.84 -6.74
C THR A 38 -11.23 -2.37 -6.60
N ILE A 39 -10.05 -2.09 -6.02
CA ILE A 39 -9.41 -0.77 -6.06
C ILE A 39 -8.68 -0.57 -7.40
N THR A 40 -8.82 0.60 -8.00
CA THR A 40 -8.15 0.98 -9.26
C THR A 40 -7.45 2.33 -9.13
N ASN A 41 -6.51 2.60 -10.04
CA ASN A 41 -5.74 3.85 -10.11
C ASN A 41 -5.18 4.26 -8.74
N TYR A 42 -4.61 3.29 -8.01
CA TYR A 42 -4.15 3.54 -6.66
C TYR A 42 -2.76 4.15 -6.64
N LYS A 43 -2.47 4.84 -5.54
CA LYS A 43 -1.12 5.23 -5.13
C LYS A 43 -0.77 4.54 -3.81
N PRO A 44 0.38 3.88 -3.71
CA PRO A 44 0.80 3.23 -2.47
C PRO A 44 1.60 4.17 -1.56
N TYR A 45 1.43 3.97 -0.26
CA TYR A 45 2.10 4.75 0.78
C TYR A 45 2.56 3.84 1.91
N LEU A 46 3.69 4.17 2.56
CA LEU A 46 4.03 3.60 3.86
C LEU A 46 3.58 4.53 4.99
N ASN A 47 2.89 3.96 5.97
CA ASN A 47 2.45 4.68 7.15
C ASN A 47 3.56 4.73 8.24
N LYS A 48 3.21 5.18 9.45
CA LYS A 48 4.16 5.22 10.59
C LYS A 48 4.55 3.85 11.13
N LEU A 49 3.67 2.85 10.99
CA LEU A 49 3.88 1.47 11.40
C LEU A 49 4.54 0.63 10.30
N ASN A 50 4.88 1.24 9.16
CA ASN A 50 5.41 0.57 7.97
C ASN A 50 4.41 -0.41 7.31
N ASP A 51 3.12 -0.14 7.47
CA ASP A 51 2.07 -0.77 6.66
C ASP A 51 1.96 -0.07 5.32
N ILE A 52 1.61 -0.85 4.29
CA ILE A 52 1.26 -0.33 2.98
C ILE A 52 -0.20 0.12 3.00
N ILE A 53 -0.43 1.35 2.56
CA ILE A 53 -1.76 1.92 2.30
C ILE A 53 -1.89 2.15 0.81
N LEU A 54 -2.86 1.49 0.17
CA LEU A 54 -3.25 1.77 -1.21
C LEU A 54 -4.42 2.76 -1.18
N ARG A 55 -4.27 3.91 -1.83
CA ARG A 55 -5.34 4.91 -1.98
C ARG A 55 -5.73 5.03 -3.43
N GLY A 56 -6.99 4.76 -3.76
CA GLY A 56 -7.46 4.72 -5.14
C GLY A 56 -8.97 4.84 -5.22
N PHE A 57 -9.54 4.23 -6.25
CA PHE A 57 -10.95 4.39 -6.57
C PHE A 57 -11.66 3.04 -6.67
N CYS A 58 -12.94 3.02 -6.33
CA CYS A 58 -13.82 1.88 -6.48
C CYS A 58 -14.10 1.65 -7.96
N LEU A 59 -13.81 0.44 -8.48
CA LEU A 59 -14.15 0.07 -9.86
C LEU A 59 -15.65 0.25 -10.18
N LYS A 60 -16.55 0.11 -9.20
CA LYS A 60 -18.01 0.12 -9.42
C LYS A 60 -18.62 1.53 -9.47
N CYS A 61 -18.26 2.41 -8.53
CA CYS A 61 -18.86 3.74 -8.41
C CYS A 61 -17.89 4.90 -8.67
N GLY A 62 -16.59 4.63 -8.83
CA GLY A 62 -15.58 5.66 -8.95
C GLY A 62 -15.26 6.42 -7.66
N GLY A 63 -15.94 6.13 -6.55
CA GLY A 63 -15.70 6.75 -5.25
C GLY A 63 -14.36 6.34 -4.63
N PRO A 64 -13.80 7.16 -3.72
CA PRO A 64 -12.50 6.89 -3.10
C PRO A 64 -12.56 5.65 -2.20
N VAL A 65 -11.52 4.81 -2.26
CA VAL A 65 -11.34 3.65 -1.39
C VAL A 65 -9.89 3.51 -0.95
N ASN A 66 -9.71 2.98 0.25
CA ASN A 66 -8.40 2.67 0.81
C ASN A 66 -8.29 1.18 1.11
N ARG A 67 -7.12 0.59 0.91
CA ARG A 67 -6.78 -0.78 1.31
C ARG A 67 -5.50 -0.75 2.13
N TYR A 68 -5.52 -1.41 3.28
CA TYR A 68 -4.37 -1.55 4.17
C TYR A 68 -3.79 -2.95 4.03
N ILE A 69 -2.47 -3.06 4.00
CA ILE A 69 -1.72 -4.30 4.06
C ILE A 69 -0.81 -4.19 5.28
N GLU A 70 -1.09 -5.00 6.32
CA GLU A 70 -0.48 -4.93 7.67
C GLU A 70 0.96 -5.47 7.69
N THR A 71 1.81 -4.98 6.78
CA THR A 71 3.22 -5.38 6.66
C THR A 71 4.06 -4.99 7.88
N GLY A 72 3.60 -4.03 8.69
CA GLY A 72 4.26 -3.61 9.92
C GLY A 72 4.26 -4.66 11.03
N GLU A 73 3.30 -5.59 11.02
CA GLU A 73 3.22 -6.66 12.04
C GLU A 73 4.17 -7.83 11.73
N ASN A 74 4.63 -7.95 10.49
CA ASN A 74 5.64 -8.94 10.11
C ASN A 74 7.05 -8.33 10.21
N ILE A 75 7.86 -8.85 11.13
CA ILE A 75 9.22 -8.33 11.40
C ILE A 75 10.07 -8.18 10.14
N GLN A 76 10.00 -9.14 9.21
CA GLN A 76 10.81 -9.11 7.99
C GLN A 76 10.32 -8.03 7.02
N SER A 77 9.02 -7.98 6.74
CA SER A 77 8.45 -6.94 5.87
C SER A 77 8.61 -5.54 6.47
N ALA A 78 8.43 -5.39 7.77
CA ALA A 78 8.59 -4.13 8.49
C ALA A 78 10.02 -3.58 8.37
N ALA A 79 11.04 -4.43 8.50
CA ALA A 79 12.44 -4.03 8.36
C ALA A 79 12.76 -3.55 6.93
N VAL A 80 12.23 -4.24 5.92
CA VAL A 80 12.39 -3.86 4.51
C VAL A 80 11.70 -2.53 4.21
N ALA A 81 10.46 -2.36 4.68
CA ALA A 81 9.70 -1.13 4.51
C ALA A 81 10.37 0.06 5.22
N GLU A 82 10.92 -0.14 6.42
CA GLU A 82 11.69 0.88 7.14
C GLU A 82 12.93 1.31 6.35
N HIS A 83 13.68 0.34 5.78
CA HIS A 83 14.84 0.63 4.96
C HIS A 83 14.48 1.49 3.73
N ILE A 84 13.47 1.08 2.96
CA ILE A 84 12.98 1.81 1.79
C ILE A 84 12.57 3.25 2.17
N LYS A 85 11.78 3.37 3.25
CA LYS A 85 11.34 4.67 3.77
C LYS A 85 12.51 5.60 4.13
N ASN A 86 13.54 5.08 4.80
CA ASN A 86 14.73 5.86 5.15
C ASN A 86 15.49 6.31 3.89
N VAL A 87 15.67 5.43 2.90
CA VAL A 87 16.34 5.76 1.63
C VAL A 87 15.57 6.86 0.87
N LEU A 88 14.24 6.75 0.80
CA LEU A 88 13.39 7.75 0.14
C LEU A 88 13.41 9.10 0.86
N GLN A 89 13.44 9.12 2.19
CA GLN A 89 13.56 10.37 2.95
C GLN A 89 14.90 11.05 2.67
N ILE A 90 16.00 10.31 2.67
CA ILE A 90 17.34 10.84 2.36
C ILE A 90 17.38 11.38 0.93
N SER A 91 16.83 10.65 -0.06
CA SER A 91 16.86 11.07 -1.46
C SER A 91 16.05 12.34 -1.71
N ARG A 92 14.93 12.52 -1.01
CA ARG A 92 14.06 13.70 -1.11
C ARG A 92 14.63 14.91 -0.39
N ASN A 93 15.32 14.73 0.74
CA ASN A 93 15.97 15.82 1.48
C ASN A 93 17.24 16.36 0.78
N LYS A 94 17.79 15.62 -0.19
CA LYS A 94 18.93 16.07 -1.01
C LYS A 94 18.52 16.92 -2.22
N LYS A 95 17.22 17.04 -2.50
CA LYS A 95 16.67 17.95 -3.52
C LYS A 95 16.26 19.26 -2.89
#